data_AF-A0A7S0E3D6-F1
#
_entry.id   AF-A0A7S0E3D6-F1
#
_cell.length_a   1.000
_cell.length_b   1.000
_cell.length_c   1.000
_cell.angle_alpha   90.00
_cell.angle_beta   90.00
_cell.angle_gamma   90.00
#
_symmetry.space_group_name_H-M   'P 1'
#
loop_
_entity.id
_entity.type
_entity.pdbx_description
1 polymer ?
#
loop_
_entity_poly.entity_id
_entity_poly.type
_entity_poly.pdbx_seq_one_letter_code
_entity_poly.pdbx_strand_id
1 'polypeptide(L)'
;APAPAPAPLPRSPQVPSSQRDKTRWGRPEGFLQAQLHAKTVQDGVVKLQNLAPKWNEKTGAYTLDFFKRVRLPSKKNFILVPCDNQDDVVCIFGKVCKDTYALDFKPPISMLQAFLAALSSFEHRMGLT
;
A
#
# COMPACT_ATOMS: atom_id res chain seq x y z
N ALA A 1 -26.08 -61.53 20.86
CA ALA A 1 -25.05 -61.45 19.81
C ALA A 1 -24.30 -60.13 19.97
N PRO A 2 -22.97 -60.11 20.02
CA PRO A 2 -22.22 -58.85 20.12
C PRO A 2 -22.24 -58.11 18.78
N ALA A 3 -22.31 -56.78 18.83
CA ALA A 3 -22.30 -55.92 17.65
C ALA A 3 -20.93 -55.96 16.94
N PRO A 4 -20.88 -55.85 15.60
CA PRO A 4 -19.62 -55.85 14.86
C PRO A 4 -18.79 -54.59 15.19
N ALA A 5 -17.46 -54.77 15.28
CA ALA A 5 -16.53 -53.68 15.56
C ALA A 5 -16.54 -52.62 14.43
N PRO A 6 -16.40 -51.32 14.75
CA PRO A 6 -16.40 -50.26 13.76
C PRO A 6 -15.15 -50.36 12.85
N ALA A 7 -15.36 -50.06 11.56
CA ALA A 7 -14.29 -50.07 10.55
C ALA A 7 -13.18 -49.04 10.89
N PRO A 8 -11.90 -49.34 10.59
CA PRO A 8 -10.80 -48.41 10.84
C PRO A 8 -10.95 -47.15 9.99
N LEU A 9 -10.73 -45.99 10.62
CA LEU A 9 -10.80 -44.70 9.95
C LEU A 9 -9.77 -44.61 8.80
N PRO A 10 -10.11 -43.92 7.69
CA PRO A 10 -9.16 -43.69 6.61
C PRO A 10 -7.95 -42.91 7.14
N ARG A 11 -6.74 -43.41 6.85
CA ARG A 11 -5.50 -42.73 7.22
C ARG A 11 -5.47 -41.34 6.56
N SER A 12 -5.24 -40.31 7.37
CA SER A 12 -5.10 -38.94 6.89
C SER A 12 -4.05 -38.87 5.76
N PRO A 13 -4.29 -38.08 4.70
CA PRO A 13 -3.29 -37.92 3.65
C PRO A 13 -2.00 -37.37 4.26
N GLN A 14 -0.90 -38.10 4.12
CA GLN A 14 0.40 -37.61 4.53
C GLN A 14 0.88 -36.60 3.48
N VAL A 15 0.97 -35.33 3.90
CA VAL A 15 1.47 -34.24 3.06
C VAL A 15 2.99 -34.42 2.90
N PRO A 16 3.55 -34.38 1.67
CA PRO A 16 4.98 -34.53 1.46
C PRO A 16 5.76 -33.44 2.18
N SER A 17 6.84 -33.80 2.88
CA SER A 17 7.64 -32.90 3.71
C SER A 17 8.67 -32.06 2.95
N SER A 18 8.48 -31.78 1.66
CA SER A 18 9.45 -30.97 0.89
C SER A 18 8.83 -29.70 0.34
N GLN A 19 9.47 -28.58 0.67
CA GLN A 19 9.12 -27.19 0.37
C GLN A 19 7.95 -26.65 1.19
N ARG A 20 8.30 -26.17 2.39
CA ARG A 20 7.58 -25.04 2.98
C ARG A 20 7.58 -23.92 1.93
N ASP A 21 6.45 -23.74 1.25
CA ASP A 21 6.17 -22.51 0.51
C ASP A 21 6.37 -21.37 1.50
N LYS A 22 7.48 -20.62 1.34
CA LYS A 22 7.86 -19.53 2.24
C LYS A 22 6.86 -18.39 2.22
N THR A 23 5.83 -18.46 1.38
CA THR A 23 4.81 -17.43 1.27
C THR A 23 3.46 -18.02 1.62
N ARG A 24 2.90 -17.50 2.72
CA ARG A 24 1.56 -17.82 3.25
C ARG A 24 0.43 -17.72 2.22
N TRP A 25 0.68 -17.13 1.05
CA TRP A 25 -0.30 -16.81 0.01
C TRP A 25 0.14 -17.22 -1.40
N GLY A 26 1.14 -18.08 -1.58
CA GLY A 26 1.52 -18.64 -2.89
C GLY A 26 2.05 -17.64 -3.93
N ARG A 27 2.42 -16.43 -3.52
CA ARG A 27 3.11 -15.44 -4.38
C ARG A 27 4.60 -15.45 -4.04
N PRO A 28 5.53 -15.42 -5.01
CA PRO A 28 6.97 -15.31 -4.69
C PRO A 28 7.26 -13.99 -3.95
N GLU A 29 8.22 -14.00 -3.02
CA GLU A 29 8.69 -12.77 -2.38
C GLU A 29 9.11 -11.74 -3.44
N GLY A 30 8.72 -10.49 -3.24
CA GLY A 30 8.99 -9.44 -4.22
C GLY A 30 8.13 -9.51 -5.49
N PHE A 31 7.04 -10.30 -5.54
CA PHE A 31 6.11 -10.33 -6.68
C PHE A 31 5.67 -8.92 -7.11
N LEU A 32 5.26 -8.07 -6.15
CA LEU A 32 4.90 -6.69 -6.44
C LEU A 32 6.11 -5.87 -6.92
N GLN A 33 7.29 -6.07 -6.33
CA GLN A 33 8.52 -5.39 -6.76
C GLN A 33 8.90 -5.74 -8.19
N ALA A 34 8.82 -7.02 -8.57
CA ALA A 34 9.07 -7.52 -9.91
C ALA A 34 8.05 -6.95 -10.91
N GLN A 35 6.76 -6.85 -10.54
CA GLN A 35 5.74 -6.20 -11.36
C GLN A 35 5.96 -4.68 -11.50
N LEU A 36 6.42 -4.01 -10.44
CA LEU A 36 6.76 -2.59 -10.50
C LEU A 36 7.95 -2.32 -11.42
N HIS A 37 8.96 -3.21 -11.42
CA HIS A 37 10.17 -3.12 -12.25
C HIS A 37 9.97 -3.61 -13.69
N ALA A 38 8.87 -4.30 -13.98
CA ALA A 38 8.54 -4.68 -15.35
C ALA A 38 8.27 -3.43 -16.20
N LYS A 39 8.91 -3.38 -17.39
CA LYS A 39 8.74 -2.30 -18.38
C LYS A 39 7.32 -2.22 -18.94
N THR A 40 6.59 -3.33 -18.91
CA THR A 40 5.18 -3.41 -19.27
C THR A 40 4.39 -3.56 -17.98
N VAL A 41 3.52 -2.59 -17.68
CA VAL A 41 2.48 -2.75 -16.67
C VAL A 41 1.64 -3.95 -17.10
N GLN A 42 1.69 -5.05 -16.35
CA GLN A 42 0.80 -6.17 -16.65
C GLN A 42 -0.65 -5.73 -16.43
N ASP A 43 -1.56 -6.17 -17.31
CA ASP A 43 -3.00 -5.95 -17.18
C ASP A 43 -3.45 -6.22 -15.73
N GLY A 44 -3.78 -5.16 -14.98
CA GLY A 44 -4.28 -5.23 -13.60
C GLY A 44 -3.43 -4.58 -12.50
N VAL A 45 -2.24 -4.02 -12.80
CA VAL A 45 -1.45 -3.26 -11.80
C VAL A 45 -1.48 -1.76 -12.11
N VAL A 46 -1.84 -0.93 -11.12
CA VAL A 46 -1.80 0.53 -11.27
C VAL A 46 -0.57 1.08 -10.57
N LYS A 47 0.30 1.79 -11.31
CA LYS A 47 1.48 2.47 -10.76
C LYS A 47 1.09 3.88 -10.34
N LEU A 48 1.16 4.14 -9.03
CA LEU A 48 0.96 5.47 -8.45
C LEU A 48 2.30 6.02 -7.96
N GLN A 49 2.49 7.32 -8.11
CA GLN A 49 3.69 8.03 -7.67
C GLN A 49 3.30 9.29 -6.89
N ASN A 50 4.21 9.76 -6.03
CA ASN A 50 4.03 11.03 -5.35
C ASN A 50 4.14 12.19 -6.34
N LEU A 51 3.18 13.11 -6.32
CA LEU A 51 3.19 14.29 -7.16
C LEU A 51 4.32 15.24 -6.73
N ALA A 52 5.22 15.54 -7.67
CA ALA A 52 6.31 16.47 -7.42
C ALA A 52 5.77 17.90 -7.21
N PRO A 53 6.32 18.65 -6.24
CA PRO A 53 5.89 20.02 -6.01
C PRO A 53 6.27 20.91 -7.21
N LYS A 54 5.40 21.87 -7.53
CA LYS A 54 5.62 22.82 -8.62
C LYS A 54 6.33 24.05 -8.07
N TRP A 55 7.32 24.55 -8.83
CA TRP A 55 7.96 25.82 -8.49
C TRP A 55 6.96 26.96 -8.59
N ASN A 56 6.88 27.78 -7.55
CA ASN A 56 6.04 28.97 -7.54
C ASN A 56 6.93 30.21 -7.43
N GLU A 57 7.00 30.98 -8.52
CA GLU A 57 7.84 32.18 -8.61
C GLU A 57 7.45 33.28 -7.61
N LYS A 58 6.16 33.36 -7.25
CA LYS A 58 5.66 34.40 -6.33
C LYS A 58 6.14 34.18 -4.90
N THR A 59 6.26 32.92 -4.48
CA THR A 59 6.73 32.55 -3.14
C THR A 59 8.20 32.15 -3.12
N GLY A 60 8.83 31.97 -4.29
CA GLY A 60 10.21 31.51 -4.41
C GLY A 60 10.43 30.10 -3.82
N ALA A 61 9.41 29.25 -3.86
CA ALA A 61 9.43 27.94 -3.21
C ALA A 61 8.69 26.87 -4.03
N TYR A 62 9.08 25.62 -3.83
CA TYR A 62 8.35 24.46 -4.32
C TYR A 62 7.08 24.27 -3.50
N THR A 63 5.93 24.45 -4.14
CA THR A 63 4.62 24.33 -3.51
C THR A 63 3.81 23.23 -4.17
N LEU A 64 3.03 22.51 -3.37
CA LEU A 64 2.08 21.52 -3.84
C LEU A 64 0.69 21.94 -3.36
N ASP A 65 -0.27 22.02 -4.28
CA ASP A 65 -1.64 22.37 -3.93
C ASP A 65 -2.39 21.12 -3.44
N PHE A 66 -2.73 21.12 -2.16
CA PHE A 66 -3.50 20.07 -1.53
C PHE A 66 -5.00 20.39 -1.53
N PHE A 67 -5.47 21.24 -2.43
CA PHE A 67 -6.89 21.62 -2.59
C PHE A 67 -7.51 22.11 -1.28
N LYS A 68 -6.73 22.86 -0.49
CA LYS A 68 -7.10 23.35 0.85
C LYS A 68 -7.39 22.24 1.90
N ARG A 69 -7.13 20.97 1.59
CA ARG A 69 -7.31 19.84 2.53
C ARG A 69 -6.20 19.79 3.57
N VAL A 70 -4.99 20.14 3.17
CA VAL A 70 -3.83 20.22 4.06
C VAL A 70 -3.66 21.66 4.52
N ARG A 71 -3.56 21.84 5.84
CA ARG A 71 -3.44 23.17 6.47
C ARG A 71 -2.06 23.42 7.05
N LEU A 72 -1.34 22.36 7.44
CA LEU A 72 -0.04 22.47 8.10
C LEU A 72 1.06 21.79 7.29
N PRO A 73 2.27 22.39 7.23
CA PRO A 73 3.42 21.78 6.58
C PRO A 73 3.86 20.54 7.36
N SER A 74 4.18 19.46 6.63
CA SER A 74 4.64 18.20 7.21
C SER A 74 5.30 17.36 6.13
N LYS A 75 6.39 16.65 6.49
CA LYS A 75 7.06 15.68 5.61
C LYS A 75 6.16 14.52 5.18
N LYS A 76 5.07 14.30 5.92
CA LYS A 76 4.09 13.24 5.67
C LYS A 76 3.02 13.64 4.66
N ASN A 77 3.01 14.88 4.20
CA ASN A 77 1.99 15.33 3.25
C ASN A 77 2.37 14.85 1.85
N PHE A 78 1.50 14.07 1.21
CA PHE A 78 1.74 13.54 -0.12
C PHE A 78 0.45 13.49 -0.95
N ILE A 79 0.60 13.51 -2.27
CA ILE A 79 -0.48 13.32 -3.22
C ILE A 79 -0.07 12.19 -4.15
N LEU A 80 -0.88 11.14 -4.25
CA LEU A 80 -0.64 10.04 -5.18
C LEU A 80 -1.39 10.28 -6.48
N VAL A 81 -0.66 10.18 -7.58
CA VAL A 81 -1.16 10.30 -8.95
C VAL A 81 -0.69 9.11 -9.78
N PRO A 82 -1.45 8.65 -10.79
CA PRO A 82 -0.98 7.68 -11.76
C PRO A 82 0.29 8.16 -12.47
N CYS A 83 1.20 7.24 -12.76
CA CYS A 83 2.39 7.56 -13.56
C CYS A 83 2.02 8.07 -14.96
N ASP A 84 0.91 7.57 -15.52
CA ASP A 84 0.45 7.89 -16.87
C ASP A 84 -0.33 9.22 -16.95
N ASN A 85 -0.91 9.69 -15.83
CA ASN A 85 -1.69 10.91 -15.77
C ASN A 85 -1.52 11.62 -14.41
N GLN A 86 -0.71 12.70 -14.40
CA GLN A 86 -0.41 13.45 -13.18
C GLN A 86 -1.53 14.39 -12.72
N ASP A 87 -2.52 14.66 -13.58
CA ASP A 87 -3.66 15.51 -13.22
C ASP A 87 -4.74 14.69 -12.49
N ASP A 88 -4.67 13.37 -12.55
CA ASP A 88 -5.62 12.47 -11.90
C ASP A 88 -5.23 12.17 -10.44
N VAL A 89 -5.70 12.99 -9.51
CA VAL A 89 -5.38 12.82 -8.08
C VAL A 89 -6.12 11.65 -7.47
N VAL A 90 -5.41 10.57 -7.13
CA VAL A 90 -5.97 9.32 -6.58
C VAL A 90 -6.05 9.32 -5.06
N CYS A 91 -5.06 9.91 -4.40
CA CYS A 91 -5.02 9.98 -2.94
C CYS A 91 -4.40 11.29 -2.50
N ILE A 92 -4.98 11.93 -1.49
CA ILE A 92 -4.41 13.08 -0.80
C ILE A 92 -4.30 12.72 0.68
N PHE A 93 -3.09 12.81 1.22
CA PHE A 93 -2.86 12.65 2.63
C PHE A 93 -2.08 13.84 3.18
N GLY A 94 -2.51 14.38 4.31
CA GLY A 94 -1.71 15.38 5.00
C GLY A 94 -2.31 15.98 6.25
N LYS A 95 -1.50 16.82 6.89
CA LYS A 95 -1.76 17.35 8.23
C LYS A 95 -2.76 18.50 8.22
N VAL A 96 -3.77 18.41 9.08
CA VAL A 96 -4.81 19.44 9.23
C VAL A 96 -4.70 20.14 10.59
N CYS A 97 -4.42 19.37 11.66
CA CYS A 97 -4.21 19.87 13.03
C CYS A 97 -2.99 19.18 13.66
N LYS A 98 -2.66 19.51 14.93
CA LYS A 98 -1.46 19.00 15.63
C LYS A 98 -1.31 17.48 15.54
N ASP A 99 -2.40 16.74 15.79
CA ASP A 99 -2.43 15.28 15.84
C ASP A 99 -3.55 14.71 14.93
N THR A 100 -3.89 15.46 13.88
CA THR A 100 -4.99 15.09 12.98
C THR A 100 -4.57 15.24 11.54
N TYR A 101 -4.83 14.19 10.76
CA TYR A 101 -4.52 14.10 9.34
C TYR A 101 -5.81 13.82 8.56
N ALA A 102 -5.91 14.40 7.37
CA ALA A 102 -6.94 14.07 6.41
C ALA A 102 -6.40 13.04 5.42
N LEU A 103 -7.25 12.07 5.07
CA LEU A 103 -7.00 11.07 4.04
C LEU A 103 -8.21 11.04 3.10
N ASP A 104 -8.04 11.63 1.93
CA ASP A 104 -9.01 11.58 0.85
C ASP A 104 -8.50 10.61 -0.22
N PHE A 105 -9.32 9.66 -0.66
CA PHE A 105 -8.95 8.70 -1.70
C PHE A 105 -10.11 8.45 -2.65
N LYS A 106 -9.78 8.00 -3.86
CA LYS A 106 -10.75 7.61 -4.88
C LYS A 106 -10.33 6.29 -5.55
N PRO A 107 -11.23 5.63 -6.30
CA PRO A 107 -10.85 4.49 -7.11
C PRO A 107 -9.64 4.84 -8.00
N PRO A 108 -8.67 3.92 -8.18
CA PRO A 108 -8.78 2.47 -8.00
C PRO A 108 -8.30 1.92 -6.65
N ILE A 109 -7.94 2.75 -5.67
CA ILE A 109 -7.45 2.26 -4.37
C ILE A 109 -8.58 2.05 -3.36
N SER A 110 -8.45 1.00 -2.56
CA SER A 110 -9.36 0.75 -1.43
C SER A 110 -8.99 1.61 -0.21
N MET A 111 -9.96 1.78 0.69
CA MET A 111 -9.73 2.44 1.98
C MET A 111 -8.54 1.85 2.75
N LEU A 112 -8.44 0.51 2.77
CA LEU A 112 -7.35 -0.19 3.45
C LEU A 112 -5.98 0.12 2.84
N GLN A 113 -5.87 0.11 1.51
CA GLN A 113 -4.63 0.45 0.82
C GLN A 113 -4.22 1.91 1.06
N ALA A 114 -5.17 2.84 0.97
CA ALA A 114 -4.93 4.25 1.26
C ALA A 114 -4.47 4.44 2.71
N PHE A 115 -5.11 3.76 3.66
CA PHE A 115 -4.76 3.81 5.07
C PHE A 115 -3.37 3.23 5.35
N LEU A 116 -3.02 2.09 4.75
CA LEU A 116 -1.68 1.49 4.90
C LEU A 116 -0.59 2.38 4.29
N ALA A 117 -0.86 3.02 3.14
CA ALA A 117 0.06 4.00 2.56
C ALA A 117 0.25 5.20 3.50
N ALA A 118 -0.82 5.73 4.09
CA ALA A 118 -0.73 6.79 5.10
C ALA A 118 0.10 6.33 6.31
N LEU A 119 -0.12 5.13 6.84
CA LEU A 119 0.64 4.56 7.95
C LEU A 119 2.13 4.44 7.63
N SER A 120 2.50 4.04 6.40
CA SER A 120 3.90 3.95 5.99
C SER A 120 4.64 5.29 6.04
N SER A 121 3.92 6.42 5.94
CA SER A 121 4.51 7.76 6.09
C SER A 121 4.83 8.14 7.54
N PHE A 122 4.26 7.42 8.52
CA PHE A 122 4.64 7.56 9.92
C PHE A 122 5.90 6.75 10.14
N GLU A 123 7.06 7.35 9.87
CA GLU A 123 8.33 6.79 10.30
C GLU A 123 8.29 6.51 11.81
N HIS A 124 8.37 5.23 12.19
CA HIS A 124 8.74 4.83 13.53
C HIS A 124 10.27 4.75 13.57
N ARG A 125 10.94 5.91 13.63
CA ARG A 125 12.33 5.93 14.07
C ARG A 125 12.30 5.60 15.57
N MET A 126 12.34 4.30 15.90
CA MET A 126 12.70 3.84 17.24
C MET A 126 14.03 4.50 17.57
N GLY A 127 13.99 5.45 18.49
CA GLY A 127 15.18 6.07 19.05
C GLY A 127 15.97 5.01 19.81
N LEU A 128 16.94 4.40 19.13
CA LEU A 128 18.13 3.87 19.78
C LEU A 128 19.22 4.94 19.58
N THR A 129 19.23 5.91 20.49
CA THR A 129 20.36 6.80 20.79
C THR A 129 20.25 7.17 22.25
#